data_AF-A0A1X2GYP6-F1
#
_entry.id   AF-A0A1X2GYP6-F1
#
_cell.length_a   1.000
_cell.length_b   1.000
_cell.length_c   1.000
_cell.angle_alpha   90.00
_cell.angle_beta   90.00
_cell.angle_gamma   90.00
#
_symmetry.space_group_name_H-M   'P 1'
#
loop_
_entity.id
_entity.type
_entity.pdbx_description
1 polymer ?
#
loop_
_entity_poly.entity_id
_entity_poly.type
_entity_poly.pdbx_seq_one_letter_code
_entity_poly.pdbx_strand_id
1 'polypeptide(L)'
;MTASSDEIKIKADQSKDAANALFKEKKFKEAIEKYTEAIELHPVSTYYTNRAFCHIKLEAYGYAITDAESALALDPTLTKANYRRASANMALGKFKEALKDLKVVSKRAPGDKDAKQKLDECAKIVKRIEFEKAIEADNDQPSIADTLDLAAMTVEDAYDGPHIKNDTIDEEFVTKMVDRFKEQKKIHKKYAFMIIMAVRKMMREAPSLIDVQVPKDGKLTVCGDVHGQFYDFINIFNFNGFPSSTHAYLFNGDFVDRGSFSLEVILTLFAYKCVFPDRLFLARGNHETDNMNKVYGFEGEVKAKYSEVMFKLFSDTFNALPLAHVIENKILVVHGGLFSRDGVTLDDIRKIDRLAHRQPPNEGLMCELLWSDPQPEPGRGASKRGVGVQFGPDVTKAFLERNNLDMLIRSHEVKEDGYVIEHDGKCVTVFSAPNYW
;
A
#
# COMPACT_ATOMS: atom_id res chain seq x y z
N MET A 1 25.20 -42.55 12.32
CA MET A 1 24.26 -42.83 13.42
C MET A 1 23.13 -41.83 13.30
N THR A 2 21.91 -42.28 12.99
CA THR A 2 20.71 -41.42 12.98
C THR A 2 20.38 -41.04 14.42
N ALA A 3 20.22 -39.74 14.70
CA ALA A 3 19.81 -39.25 16.02
C ALA A 3 18.48 -39.91 16.46
N SER A 4 18.32 -40.17 17.75
CA SER A 4 17.07 -40.74 18.26
C SER A 4 15.91 -39.74 18.11
N SER A 5 14.67 -40.23 18.05
CA SER A 5 13.47 -39.37 17.94
C SER A 5 13.40 -38.33 19.08
N ASP A 6 13.87 -38.69 20.27
CA ASP A 6 13.88 -37.78 21.43
C ASP A 6 14.99 -36.72 21.32
N GLU A 7 16.15 -37.07 20.78
CA GLU A 7 17.23 -36.12 20.53
C GLU A 7 16.83 -35.07 19.48
N ILE A 8 16.10 -35.47 18.43
CA ILE A 8 15.59 -34.55 17.40
C ILE A 8 14.59 -33.57 18.03
N LYS A 9 13.68 -34.06 18.87
CA LYS A 9 12.71 -33.22 19.58
C LYS A 9 13.39 -32.20 20.50
N ILE A 10 14.39 -32.63 21.27
CA ILE A 10 15.15 -31.73 22.15
C ILE A 10 15.84 -30.62 21.34
N LYS A 11 16.45 -30.96 20.21
CA LYS A 11 17.09 -29.97 19.33
C LYS A 11 16.08 -28.99 18.74
N ALA A 12 14.93 -29.47 18.28
CA ALA A 12 13.86 -28.61 17.78
C ALA A 12 13.36 -27.63 18.85
N ASP A 13 13.19 -28.10 20.09
CA ASP A 13 12.80 -27.25 21.22
C ASP A 13 13.87 -26.21 21.57
N GLN A 14 15.16 -26.55 21.47
CA GLN A 14 16.25 -25.59 21.63
C GLN A 14 16.22 -24.49 20.56
N SER A 15 16.02 -24.86 19.29
CA SER A 15 15.91 -23.87 18.20
C SER A 15 14.69 -22.98 18.37
N LYS A 16 13.55 -23.53 18.84
CA LYS A 16 12.36 -22.74 19.22
C LYS A 16 12.64 -21.80 20.40
N ASP A 17 13.43 -22.19 21.40
CA ASP A 17 13.76 -21.32 22.53
C ASP A 17 14.69 -20.18 22.13
N ALA A 18 15.66 -20.45 21.25
CA ALA A 18 16.46 -19.40 20.62
C ALA A 18 15.57 -18.43 19.81
N ALA A 19 14.62 -18.95 19.04
CA ALA A 19 13.66 -18.13 18.29
C ALA A 19 12.78 -17.27 19.22
N ASN A 20 12.32 -17.81 20.34
CA ASN A 20 11.57 -17.06 21.36
C ASN A 20 12.41 -15.90 21.96
N ALA A 21 13.70 -16.11 22.19
CA ALA A 21 14.60 -15.08 22.70
C ALA A 21 14.78 -13.95 21.67
N LEU A 22 15.07 -14.29 20.41
CA LEU A 22 15.19 -13.33 19.30
C LEU A 22 13.89 -12.54 19.09
N PHE A 23 12.74 -13.21 19.20
CA PHE A 23 11.44 -12.54 19.12
C PHE A 23 11.27 -11.46 20.20
N LYS A 24 11.70 -11.73 21.44
CA LYS A 24 11.64 -10.76 22.55
C LYS A 24 12.57 -9.56 22.31
N GLU A 25 13.69 -9.80 21.63
CA GLU A 25 14.62 -8.76 21.16
C GLU A 25 14.12 -8.01 19.91
N LYS A 26 12.92 -8.35 19.40
CA LYS A 26 12.34 -7.83 18.15
C LYS A 26 13.16 -8.16 16.89
N LYS A 27 14.05 -9.14 16.97
CA LYS A 27 14.83 -9.71 15.86
C LYS A 27 13.99 -10.73 15.11
N PHE A 28 12.96 -10.24 14.41
CA PHE A 28 11.91 -11.10 13.84
C PHE A 28 12.41 -11.95 12.66
N LYS A 29 13.36 -11.46 11.86
CA LYS A 29 13.92 -12.20 10.71
C LYS A 29 14.72 -13.41 11.21
N GLU A 30 15.60 -13.18 12.16
CA GLU A 30 16.42 -14.21 12.80
C GLU A 30 15.55 -15.20 13.59
N ALA A 31 14.48 -14.72 14.24
CA ALA A 31 13.51 -15.59 14.90
C ALA A 31 12.81 -16.52 13.89
N ILE A 32 12.46 -16.03 12.69
CA ILE A 32 11.86 -16.85 11.62
C ILE A 32 12.81 -17.96 11.19
N GLU A 33 14.10 -17.66 11.00
CA GLU A 33 15.11 -18.67 10.66
C GLU A 33 15.16 -19.77 11.72
N LYS A 34 15.20 -19.40 12.99
CA LYS A 34 15.25 -20.36 14.10
C LYS A 34 13.96 -21.16 14.29
N TYR A 35 12.79 -20.56 14.04
CA TYR A 35 11.54 -21.33 13.99
C TYR A 35 11.50 -22.27 12.78
N THR A 36 12.08 -21.89 11.64
CA THR A 36 12.16 -22.73 10.44
C THR A 36 13.02 -23.96 10.72
N GLU A 37 14.20 -23.76 11.32
CA GLU A 37 15.06 -24.86 11.79
C GLU A 37 14.30 -25.80 12.75
N ALA A 38 13.55 -25.25 13.72
CA ALA A 38 12.74 -26.06 14.63
C ALA A 38 11.66 -26.88 13.90
N ILE A 39 10.99 -26.30 12.91
CA ILE A 39 9.94 -26.93 12.10
C ILE A 39 10.52 -28.04 11.20
N GLU A 40 11.67 -27.80 10.57
CA GLU A 40 12.36 -28.79 9.74
C GLU A 40 12.82 -30.01 10.55
N LEU A 41 13.27 -29.78 11.79
CA LEU A 41 13.64 -30.86 12.71
C LEU A 41 12.42 -31.63 13.22
N HIS A 42 11.39 -30.91 13.68
CA HIS A 42 10.18 -31.51 14.23
C HIS A 42 8.97 -30.58 14.07
N PRO A 43 8.09 -30.82 13.09
CA PRO A 43 6.96 -29.95 12.83
C PRO A 43 5.90 -30.08 13.93
N VAL A 44 5.69 -29.00 14.67
CA VAL A 44 4.70 -28.90 15.76
C VAL A 44 3.85 -27.66 15.56
N SER A 45 2.54 -27.76 15.80
CA SER A 45 1.57 -26.68 15.60
C SER A 45 1.96 -25.35 16.27
N THR A 46 2.54 -25.41 17.47
CA THR A 46 2.99 -24.22 18.22
C THR A 46 4.13 -23.47 17.53
N TYR A 47 5.07 -24.17 16.88
CA TYR A 47 6.20 -23.55 16.18
C TYR A 47 5.71 -22.72 15.00
N TYR A 48 4.81 -23.29 14.19
CA TYR A 48 4.13 -22.58 13.11
C TYR A 48 3.38 -21.34 13.64
N THR A 49 2.60 -21.44 14.73
CA THR A 49 1.90 -20.25 15.25
C THR A 49 2.80 -19.14 15.76
N ASN A 50 4.01 -19.48 16.24
CA ASN A 50 4.99 -18.50 16.68
C ASN A 50 5.71 -17.87 15.49
N ARG A 51 6.06 -18.65 14.46
CA ARG A 51 6.62 -18.12 13.21
C ARG A 51 5.61 -17.25 12.46
N ALA A 52 4.34 -17.65 12.41
CA ALA A 52 3.23 -16.81 11.93
C ALA A 52 3.18 -15.45 12.63
N PHE A 53 3.48 -15.41 13.94
CA PHE A 53 3.49 -14.14 14.67
C PHE A 53 4.65 -13.25 14.24
N CYS A 54 5.83 -13.82 13.97
CA CYS A 54 6.96 -13.08 13.40
C CYS A 54 6.59 -12.53 12.02
N HIS A 55 5.95 -13.34 11.18
CA HIS A 55 5.46 -12.90 9.87
C HIS A 55 4.45 -11.74 9.98
N ILE A 56 3.52 -11.76 10.93
CA ILE A 56 2.62 -10.62 11.20
C ILE A 56 3.40 -9.36 11.61
N LYS A 57 4.46 -9.51 12.42
CA LYS A 57 5.30 -8.38 12.83
C LYS A 57 6.12 -7.78 11.69
N LEU A 58 6.41 -8.57 10.66
CA LEU A 58 7.06 -8.13 9.43
C LEU A 58 6.08 -7.88 8.28
N GLU A 59 4.78 -7.90 8.56
CA GLU A 59 3.70 -7.68 7.58
C GLU A 59 3.69 -8.66 6.40
N ALA A 60 4.34 -9.82 6.58
CA ALA A 60 4.29 -10.97 5.67
C ALA A 60 3.01 -11.78 5.93
N TYR A 61 1.85 -11.15 5.74
CA TYR A 61 0.56 -11.72 6.14
C TYR A 61 0.19 -13.02 5.41
N GLY A 62 0.64 -13.20 4.16
CA GLY A 62 0.45 -14.45 3.40
C GLY A 62 1.18 -15.63 4.03
N TYR A 63 2.44 -15.43 4.45
CA TYR A 63 3.18 -16.44 5.20
C TYR A 63 2.57 -16.70 6.58
N ALA A 64 2.07 -15.66 7.25
CA ALA A 64 1.36 -15.84 8.51
C ALA A 64 0.09 -16.68 8.37
N ILE A 65 -0.67 -16.51 7.27
CA ILE A 65 -1.85 -17.33 6.97
C ILE A 65 -1.42 -18.78 6.71
N THR A 66 -0.40 -19.00 5.88
CA THR A 66 0.11 -20.32 5.53
C THR A 66 0.60 -21.09 6.76
N ASP A 67 1.35 -20.43 7.65
CA ASP A 67 1.79 -21.03 8.91
C ASP A 67 0.60 -21.32 9.85
N ALA A 68 -0.37 -20.41 9.93
CA ALA A 68 -1.55 -20.65 10.76
C ALA A 68 -2.42 -21.81 10.23
N GLU A 69 -2.52 -21.98 8.92
CA GLU A 69 -3.17 -23.13 8.28
C GLU A 69 -2.43 -24.44 8.56
N SER A 70 -1.09 -24.42 8.42
CA SER A 70 -0.24 -25.57 8.78
C SER A 70 -0.40 -25.95 10.26
N ALA A 71 -0.46 -24.95 11.15
CA ALA A 71 -0.70 -25.18 12.57
C ALA A 71 -2.08 -25.82 12.83
N LEU A 72 -3.12 -25.38 12.13
CA LEU A 72 -4.48 -25.93 12.26
C LEU A 72 -4.63 -27.31 11.63
N ALA A 73 -3.84 -27.64 10.62
CA ALA A 73 -3.78 -28.98 10.05
C ALA A 73 -3.18 -29.99 11.05
N LEU A 74 -2.19 -29.56 11.84
CA LEU A 74 -1.58 -30.37 12.90
C LEU A 74 -2.44 -30.42 14.17
N ASP A 75 -3.05 -29.29 14.56
CA ASP A 75 -3.93 -29.18 15.72
C ASP A 75 -5.12 -28.24 15.43
N PRO A 76 -6.28 -28.80 15.02
CA PRO A 76 -7.49 -28.02 14.74
C PRO A 76 -8.07 -27.31 15.98
N THR A 77 -7.65 -27.71 17.18
CA THR A 77 -8.14 -27.14 18.45
C THR A 77 -7.34 -25.90 18.87
N LEU A 78 -6.19 -25.64 18.25
CA LEU A 78 -5.29 -24.54 18.60
C LEU A 78 -5.91 -23.16 18.34
N THR A 79 -6.53 -22.59 19.37
CA THR A 79 -7.18 -21.26 19.31
C THR A 79 -6.22 -20.16 18.86
N LYS A 80 -4.93 -20.24 19.26
CA LYS A 80 -3.90 -19.28 18.87
C LYS A 80 -3.70 -19.21 17.35
N ALA A 81 -3.80 -20.34 16.65
CA ALA A 81 -3.64 -20.38 15.19
C ALA A 81 -4.79 -19.66 14.48
N ASN A 82 -6.05 -19.89 14.90
CA ASN A 82 -7.21 -19.14 14.41
C ASN A 82 -7.03 -17.63 14.64
N TYR A 83 -6.55 -17.24 15.81
CA TYR A 83 -6.30 -15.82 16.12
C TYR A 83 -5.20 -15.21 15.23
N ARG A 84 -4.11 -15.95 14.94
CA ARG A 84 -3.06 -15.49 14.01
C ARG A 84 -3.60 -15.34 12.59
N ARG A 85 -4.32 -16.33 12.08
CA ARG A 85 -4.93 -16.29 10.74
C ARG A 85 -5.96 -15.16 10.62
N ALA A 86 -6.80 -14.97 11.64
CA ALA A 86 -7.73 -13.84 11.73
C ALA A 86 -7.00 -12.50 11.66
N SER A 87 -5.94 -12.33 12.46
CA SER A 87 -5.18 -11.08 12.51
C SER A 87 -4.53 -10.76 11.16
N ALA A 88 -3.96 -11.75 10.49
CA ALA A 88 -3.38 -11.59 9.16
C ALA A 88 -4.45 -11.27 8.10
N ASN A 89 -5.60 -11.95 8.13
CA ASN A 89 -6.72 -11.65 7.23
C ASN A 89 -7.30 -10.25 7.46
N MET A 90 -7.40 -9.77 8.71
CA MET A 90 -7.84 -8.39 8.99
C MET A 90 -6.89 -7.37 8.37
N ALA A 91 -5.57 -7.57 8.51
CA ALA A 91 -4.56 -6.68 7.94
C ALA A 91 -4.63 -6.63 6.41
N LEU A 92 -4.99 -7.75 5.77
CA LEU A 92 -5.22 -7.83 4.32
C LEU A 92 -6.60 -7.33 3.87
N GLY A 93 -7.45 -6.82 4.78
CA GLY A 93 -8.82 -6.43 4.46
C GLY A 93 -9.75 -7.61 4.13
N LYS A 94 -9.31 -8.86 4.34
CA LYS A 94 -10.09 -10.11 4.20
C LYS A 94 -10.99 -10.31 5.42
N PHE A 95 -11.88 -9.34 5.66
CA PHE A 95 -12.68 -9.26 6.90
C PHE A 95 -13.68 -10.41 7.03
N LYS A 96 -14.19 -10.97 5.93
CA LYS A 96 -15.14 -12.10 5.98
C LYS A 96 -14.45 -13.37 6.46
N GLU A 97 -13.22 -13.61 6.01
CA GLU A 97 -12.35 -14.70 6.39
C GLU A 97 -11.93 -14.54 7.86
N ALA A 98 -11.47 -13.35 8.24
CA ALA A 98 -11.12 -13.03 9.61
C ALA A 98 -12.29 -13.23 10.59
N LEU A 99 -13.51 -12.83 10.19
CA LEU A 99 -14.71 -12.97 11.02
C LEU A 99 -15.02 -14.43 11.36
N LYS A 100 -14.77 -15.36 10.43
CA LYS A 100 -14.97 -16.81 10.67
C LYS A 100 -14.05 -17.30 11.79
N ASP A 101 -12.76 -16.95 11.71
CA ASP A 101 -11.77 -17.35 12.70
C ASP A 101 -11.99 -16.66 14.07
N LEU A 102 -12.34 -15.37 14.09
CA LEU A 102 -12.62 -14.64 15.33
C LEU A 102 -13.84 -15.20 16.09
N LYS A 103 -14.87 -15.67 15.37
CA LYS A 103 -16.01 -16.37 15.99
C LYS A 103 -15.57 -17.67 16.67
N VAL A 104 -14.66 -18.42 16.06
CA VAL A 104 -14.07 -19.63 16.67
C VAL A 104 -13.27 -19.26 17.91
N VAL A 105 -12.42 -18.23 17.84
CA VAL A 105 -11.61 -17.77 18.97
C VAL A 105 -12.50 -17.33 20.13
N SER A 106 -13.47 -16.46 19.89
CA SER A 106 -14.36 -15.95 20.94
C SER A 106 -15.19 -17.05 21.60
N LYS A 107 -15.61 -18.09 20.84
CA LYS A 107 -16.29 -19.26 21.39
C LYS A 107 -15.39 -20.10 22.29
N ARG A 108 -14.11 -20.29 21.92
CA ARG A 108 -13.15 -21.12 22.66
C ARG A 108 -12.48 -20.38 23.83
N ALA A 109 -12.39 -19.06 23.76
CA ALA A 109 -11.78 -18.20 24.77
C ALA A 109 -12.68 -16.98 25.09
N PRO A 110 -13.85 -17.20 25.73
CA PRO A 110 -14.83 -16.12 25.97
C PRO A 110 -14.34 -15.01 26.91
N GLY A 111 -13.30 -15.27 27.70
CA GLY A 111 -12.66 -14.30 28.58
C GLY A 111 -11.60 -13.43 27.90
N ASP A 112 -11.23 -13.72 26.64
CA ASP A 112 -10.24 -12.94 25.90
C ASP A 112 -10.87 -11.62 25.40
N LYS A 113 -10.56 -10.54 26.12
CA LYS A 113 -11.08 -9.20 25.82
C LYS A 113 -10.62 -8.68 24.46
N ASP A 114 -9.37 -8.97 24.08
CA ASP A 114 -8.82 -8.52 22.80
C ASP A 114 -9.49 -9.24 21.63
N ALA A 115 -9.66 -10.57 21.74
CA ALA A 115 -10.37 -11.34 20.72
C ALA A 115 -11.83 -10.88 20.55
N LYS A 116 -12.50 -10.53 21.67
CA LYS A 116 -13.86 -9.98 21.63
C LYS A 116 -13.90 -8.62 20.95
N GLN A 117 -12.99 -7.71 21.31
CA GLN A 117 -12.91 -6.40 20.68
C GLN A 117 -12.68 -6.50 19.17
N LYS A 118 -11.71 -7.33 18.74
CA LYS A 118 -11.44 -7.57 17.32
C LYS A 118 -12.63 -8.19 16.58
N LEU A 119 -13.36 -9.11 17.23
CA LEU A 119 -14.58 -9.69 16.67
C LEU A 119 -15.63 -8.60 16.40
N ASP A 120 -15.88 -7.74 17.39
CA ASP A 120 -16.88 -6.67 17.29
C ASP A 120 -16.49 -5.64 16.22
N GLU A 121 -15.22 -5.24 16.15
CA GLU A 121 -14.68 -4.36 15.11
C GLU A 121 -14.79 -4.98 13.72
N CYS A 122 -14.34 -6.23 13.56
CA CYS A 122 -14.42 -6.96 12.30
C CYS A 122 -15.87 -7.13 11.83
N ALA A 123 -16.80 -7.43 12.74
CA ALA A 123 -18.22 -7.56 12.41
C ALA A 123 -18.84 -6.23 11.95
N LYS A 124 -18.48 -5.11 12.58
CA LYS A 124 -18.91 -3.77 12.14
C LYS A 124 -18.40 -3.46 10.73
N ILE A 125 -17.15 -3.78 10.43
CA ILE A 125 -16.56 -3.54 9.10
C ILE A 125 -17.24 -4.42 8.05
N VAL A 126 -17.43 -5.72 8.30
CA VAL A 126 -18.13 -6.62 7.37
C VAL A 126 -19.54 -6.10 7.08
N LYS A 127 -20.29 -5.71 8.12
CA LYS A 127 -21.64 -5.16 7.95
C LYS A 127 -21.64 -3.87 7.12
N ARG A 128 -20.65 -2.99 7.34
CA ARG A 128 -20.46 -1.77 6.55
C ARG A 128 -20.18 -2.09 5.08
N ILE A 129 -19.26 -3.02 4.80
CA ILE A 129 -18.92 -3.44 3.43
C ILE A 129 -20.14 -4.05 2.72
N GLU A 130 -20.92 -4.89 3.41
CA GLU A 130 -22.12 -5.50 2.83
C GLU A 130 -23.21 -4.46 2.54
N PHE A 131 -23.35 -3.46 3.41
CA PHE A 131 -24.24 -2.33 3.19
C PHE A 131 -23.80 -1.46 2.01
N GLU A 132 -22.51 -1.10 1.94
CA GLU A 132 -21.91 -0.35 0.83
C GLU A 132 -22.11 -1.10 -0.51
N LYS A 133 -21.82 -2.40 -0.55
CA LYS A 133 -22.04 -3.23 -1.75
C LYS A 133 -23.51 -3.31 -2.17
N ALA A 134 -24.42 -3.34 -1.20
CA ALA A 134 -25.85 -3.34 -1.51
C ALA A 134 -26.30 -2.01 -2.14
N ILE A 135 -25.67 -0.88 -1.77
CA ILE A 135 -25.92 0.43 -2.39
C ILE A 135 -25.22 0.55 -3.75
N GLU A 136 -24.00 0.04 -3.89
CA GLU A 136 -23.25 0.10 -5.16
C GLU A 136 -23.87 -0.75 -6.28
N ALA A 137 -24.61 -1.81 -5.94
CA ALA A 137 -25.35 -2.59 -6.93
C ALA A 137 -26.44 -1.76 -7.65
N ASP A 138 -26.88 -0.64 -7.05
CA ASP A 138 -27.65 0.40 -7.72
C ASP A 138 -26.69 1.34 -8.47
N ASN A 139 -26.22 0.90 -9.64
CA ASN A 139 -25.22 1.56 -10.51
C ASN A 139 -25.57 3.00 -10.99
N ASP A 140 -26.69 3.57 -10.54
CA ASP A 140 -27.20 4.88 -10.97
C ASP A 140 -26.89 6.02 -9.97
N GLN A 141 -26.15 5.77 -8.88
CA GLN A 141 -25.80 6.87 -7.97
C GLN A 141 -24.77 7.82 -8.60
N PRO A 142 -25.07 9.13 -8.70
CA PRO A 142 -24.12 10.11 -9.19
C PRO A 142 -22.87 10.13 -8.30
N SER A 143 -21.71 10.38 -8.91
CA SER A 143 -20.48 10.51 -8.15
C SER A 143 -20.63 11.68 -7.19
N ILE A 144 -20.02 11.59 -6.00
CA ILE A 144 -20.08 12.69 -5.02
C ILE A 144 -19.57 14.00 -5.63
N ALA A 145 -18.60 13.92 -6.55
CA ALA A 145 -18.12 15.08 -7.29
C ALA A 145 -19.23 15.81 -8.07
N ASP A 146 -20.26 15.10 -8.52
CA ASP A 146 -21.37 15.65 -9.32
C ASP A 146 -22.41 16.36 -8.43
N THR A 147 -22.38 16.10 -7.12
CA THR A 147 -23.27 16.70 -6.12
C THR A 147 -22.66 17.89 -5.37
N LEU A 148 -21.36 18.15 -5.56
CA LEU A 148 -20.64 19.21 -4.86
C LEU A 148 -20.77 20.56 -5.58
N ASP A 149 -21.49 21.49 -4.96
CA ASP A 149 -21.53 22.90 -5.40
C ASP A 149 -20.43 23.71 -4.70
N LEU A 150 -19.26 23.78 -5.34
CA LEU A 150 -18.13 24.57 -4.83
C LEU A 150 -18.39 26.08 -4.83
N ALA A 151 -19.25 26.58 -5.72
CA ALA A 151 -19.56 28.00 -5.83
C ALA A 151 -20.39 28.46 -4.63
N ALA A 152 -21.32 27.61 -4.16
CA ALA A 152 -22.13 27.86 -2.96
C ALA A 152 -21.33 27.76 -1.64
N MET A 153 -20.10 27.22 -1.64
CA MET A 153 -19.29 27.15 -0.44
C MET A 153 -18.72 28.52 -0.07
N THR A 154 -19.19 29.08 1.05
CA THR A 154 -18.61 30.28 1.68
C THR A 154 -17.33 29.92 2.43
N VAL A 155 -16.34 30.81 2.34
CA VAL A 155 -15.13 30.79 3.19
C VAL A 155 -15.37 31.81 4.28
N GLU A 156 -15.27 31.41 5.55
CA GLU A 156 -15.57 32.30 6.66
C GLU A 156 -14.50 33.41 6.78
N ASP A 157 -14.90 34.63 7.14
CA ASP A 157 -13.99 35.79 7.28
C ASP A 157 -12.85 35.57 8.28
N ALA A 158 -13.06 34.66 9.23
CA ALA A 158 -12.05 34.26 10.23
C ALA A 158 -10.96 33.34 9.67
N TYR A 159 -11.11 32.83 8.43
CA TYR A 159 -10.12 31.95 7.82
C TYR A 159 -8.87 32.74 7.41
N ASP A 160 -7.77 32.51 8.14
CA ASP A 160 -6.49 33.18 7.99
C ASP A 160 -5.50 32.47 7.04
N GLY A 161 -5.97 31.46 6.30
CA GLY A 161 -5.11 30.63 5.44
C GLY A 161 -5.03 31.09 3.98
N PRO A 162 -4.30 30.34 3.13
CA PRO A 162 -4.17 30.68 1.72
C PRO A 162 -5.52 30.54 0.98
N HIS A 163 -5.73 31.40 -0.01
CA HIS A 163 -6.94 31.44 -0.81
C HIS A 163 -6.61 31.09 -2.27
N ILE A 164 -7.37 30.19 -2.87
CA ILE A 164 -7.37 29.98 -4.33
C ILE A 164 -8.11 31.15 -4.97
N LYS A 165 -7.44 31.90 -5.85
CA LYS A 165 -8.00 33.06 -6.55
C LYS A 165 -8.30 32.68 -8.00
N ASN A 166 -9.41 33.18 -8.55
CA ASN A 166 -9.80 32.96 -9.96
C ASN A 166 -9.76 31.48 -10.37
N ASP A 167 -10.19 30.59 -9.48
CA ASP A 167 -10.20 29.13 -9.68
C ASP A 167 -8.85 28.52 -10.11
N THR A 168 -7.74 29.22 -9.85
CA THR A 168 -6.40 28.82 -10.27
C THR A 168 -5.54 28.46 -9.06
N ILE A 169 -5.03 27.22 -9.05
CA ILE A 169 -4.05 26.75 -8.08
C ILE A 169 -2.67 27.12 -8.62
N ASP A 170 -2.00 28.07 -7.99
CA ASP A 170 -0.68 28.56 -8.38
C ASP A 170 0.41 28.22 -7.35
N GLU A 171 1.67 28.43 -7.71
CA GLU A 171 2.83 28.14 -6.85
C GLU A 171 2.80 28.92 -5.52
N GLU A 172 2.26 30.15 -5.52
CA GLU A 172 2.14 30.98 -4.31
C GLU A 172 1.17 30.34 -3.32
N PHE A 173 0.01 29.87 -3.79
CA PHE A 173 -0.95 29.13 -2.98
C PHE A 173 -0.32 27.85 -2.41
N VAL A 174 0.36 27.06 -3.25
CA VAL A 174 0.98 25.79 -2.79
C VAL A 174 2.03 26.06 -1.72
N THR A 175 2.87 27.08 -1.89
CA THR A 175 3.90 27.46 -0.91
C THR A 175 3.28 27.81 0.44
N LYS A 176 2.26 28.70 0.44
CA LYS A 176 1.56 29.09 1.68
C LYS A 176 0.77 27.94 2.30
N MET A 177 0.24 27.02 1.50
CA MET A 177 -0.42 25.81 1.97
C MET A 177 0.58 24.90 2.70
N VAL A 178 1.75 24.66 2.11
CA VAL A 178 2.81 23.85 2.72
C VAL A 178 3.28 24.46 4.03
N ASP A 179 3.50 25.77 4.10
CA ASP A 179 3.90 26.44 5.35
C ASP A 179 2.82 26.33 6.42
N ARG A 180 1.55 26.45 6.03
CA ARG A 180 0.41 26.23 6.94
C ARG A 180 0.35 24.79 7.45
N PHE A 181 0.64 23.80 6.62
CA PHE A 181 0.71 22.39 7.02
C PHE A 181 1.89 22.10 7.97
N LYS A 182 3.05 22.75 7.79
CA LYS A 182 4.17 22.67 8.75
C LYS A 182 3.79 23.20 10.14
N GLU A 183 2.88 24.16 10.20
CA GLU A 183 2.28 24.68 11.44
C GLU A 183 1.10 23.82 11.95
N GLN A 184 0.85 22.65 11.35
CA GLN A 184 -0.26 21.74 11.68
C GLN A 184 -1.65 22.39 11.57
N LYS A 185 -1.77 23.40 10.70
CA LYS A 185 -3.04 24.06 10.40
C LYS A 185 -3.61 23.51 9.09
N LYS A 186 -4.94 23.43 9.00
CA LYS A 186 -5.64 22.94 7.80
C LYS A 186 -5.90 24.07 6.80
N ILE A 187 -5.95 23.76 5.51
CA ILE A 187 -6.59 24.66 4.53
C ILE A 187 -8.12 24.57 4.64
N HIS A 188 -8.82 25.59 4.18
CA HIS A 188 -10.28 25.58 4.17
C HIS A 188 -10.81 24.46 3.27
N LYS A 189 -11.92 23.81 3.67
CA LYS A 189 -12.52 22.67 2.96
C LYS A 189 -12.83 22.95 1.49
N LYS A 190 -13.23 24.19 1.16
CA LYS A 190 -13.48 24.62 -0.23
C LYS A 190 -12.26 24.40 -1.11
N TYR A 191 -11.08 24.83 -0.65
CA TYR A 191 -9.84 24.72 -1.41
C TYR A 191 -9.35 23.28 -1.51
N ALA A 192 -9.54 22.48 -0.45
CA ALA A 192 -9.28 21.04 -0.51
C ALA A 192 -10.15 20.36 -1.59
N PHE A 193 -11.46 20.64 -1.64
CA PHE A 193 -12.33 20.11 -2.69
C PHE A 193 -11.92 20.58 -4.09
N MET A 194 -11.57 21.86 -4.27
CA MET A 194 -11.09 22.38 -5.56
C MET A 194 -9.85 21.63 -6.06
N ILE A 195 -8.86 21.41 -5.19
CA ILE A 195 -7.63 20.66 -5.52
C ILE A 195 -7.98 19.23 -5.96
N ILE A 196 -8.79 18.52 -5.16
CA ILE A 196 -9.10 17.11 -5.42
C ILE A 196 -9.94 16.98 -6.70
N MET A 197 -10.92 17.86 -6.93
CA MET A 197 -11.75 17.83 -8.15
C MET A 197 -10.93 18.11 -9.41
N ALA A 198 -9.97 19.05 -9.35
CA ALA A 198 -9.08 19.33 -10.46
C ALA A 198 -8.22 18.11 -10.82
N VAL A 199 -7.58 17.48 -9.83
CA VAL A 199 -6.79 16.26 -10.05
C VAL A 199 -7.65 15.10 -10.52
N ARG A 200 -8.83 14.88 -9.91
CA ARG A 200 -9.77 13.85 -10.33
C ARG A 200 -10.09 13.92 -11.81
N LYS A 201 -10.35 15.13 -12.33
CA LYS A 201 -10.60 15.32 -13.76
C LYS A 201 -9.40 14.86 -14.60
N MET A 202 -8.21 15.36 -14.27
CA MET A 202 -6.97 14.98 -14.98
C MET A 202 -6.72 13.47 -14.94
N MET A 203 -6.93 12.84 -13.78
CA MET A 203 -6.68 11.41 -13.61
C MET A 203 -7.69 10.55 -14.35
N ARG A 204 -8.97 10.96 -14.47
CA ARG A 204 -9.97 10.21 -15.26
C ARG A 204 -9.69 10.27 -16.77
N GLU A 205 -9.10 11.37 -17.25
CA GLU A 205 -8.74 11.55 -18.66
C GLU A 205 -7.43 10.83 -19.03
N ALA A 206 -6.57 10.55 -18.06
CA ALA A 206 -5.28 9.89 -18.27
C ALA A 206 -5.42 8.39 -18.67
N PRO A 207 -4.48 7.84 -19.46
CA PRO A 207 -4.39 6.39 -19.67
C PRO A 207 -3.93 5.66 -18.41
N SER A 208 -4.14 4.33 -18.36
CA SER A 208 -3.69 3.51 -17.23
C SER A 208 -2.16 3.36 -17.17
N LEU A 209 -1.48 3.54 -18.30
CA LEU A 209 -0.04 3.67 -18.40
C LEU A 209 0.31 4.98 -19.09
N ILE A 210 1.12 5.81 -18.43
CA ILE A 210 1.57 7.11 -18.94
C ILE A 210 2.99 7.01 -19.48
N ASP A 211 3.20 7.43 -20.72
CA ASP A 211 4.53 7.62 -21.29
C ASP A 211 5.11 8.97 -20.82
N VAL A 212 6.27 8.95 -20.17
CA VAL A 212 6.91 10.10 -19.52
C VAL A 212 8.16 10.51 -20.31
N GLN A 213 8.24 11.80 -20.61
CA GLN A 213 9.41 12.42 -21.22
C GLN A 213 10.13 13.27 -20.17
N VAL A 214 11.45 13.11 -20.08
CA VAL A 214 12.29 13.89 -19.19
C VAL A 214 12.40 15.32 -19.75
N PRO A 215 12.27 16.37 -18.91
CA PRO A 215 12.38 17.75 -19.38
C PRO A 215 13.72 17.99 -20.07
N LYS A 216 13.69 18.68 -21.22
CA LYS A 216 14.91 19.11 -21.92
C LYS A 216 15.75 19.99 -20.99
N ASP A 217 17.04 19.69 -20.87
CA ASP A 217 17.98 20.36 -19.96
C ASP A 217 17.56 20.31 -18.48
N GLY A 218 16.73 19.34 -18.11
CA GLY A 218 16.19 19.15 -16.77
C GLY A 218 16.41 17.74 -16.24
N LYS A 219 15.67 17.38 -15.19
CA LYS A 219 15.69 16.04 -14.58
C LYS A 219 14.31 15.55 -14.19
N LEU A 220 14.17 14.24 -14.09
CA LEU A 220 13.04 13.55 -13.47
C LEU A 220 13.54 12.82 -12.22
N THR A 221 12.91 13.07 -11.08
CA THR A 221 13.14 12.31 -9.85
C THR A 221 12.01 11.29 -9.67
N VAL A 222 12.36 10.03 -9.42
CA VAL A 222 11.39 9.00 -9.01
C VAL A 222 11.48 8.84 -7.49
N CYS A 223 10.36 9.02 -6.80
CA CYS A 223 10.21 8.79 -5.37
C CYS A 223 9.35 7.53 -5.15
N GLY A 224 9.69 6.76 -4.11
CA GLY A 224 8.86 5.64 -3.66
C GLY A 224 7.80 6.08 -2.67
N ASP A 225 7.43 5.14 -1.81
CA ASP A 225 6.41 5.31 -0.76
C ASP A 225 6.79 6.44 0.20
N VAL A 226 5.78 7.18 0.68
CA VAL A 226 5.94 8.32 1.58
C VAL A 226 5.08 8.16 2.83
N HIS A 227 3.96 7.44 2.75
CA HIS A 227 3.12 7.02 3.88
C HIS A 227 2.82 8.13 4.90
N GLY A 228 2.34 9.28 4.44
CA GLY A 228 1.92 10.36 5.32
C GLY A 228 3.02 10.95 6.20
N GLN A 229 4.30 10.75 5.87
CA GLN A 229 5.44 11.39 6.52
C GLN A 229 5.68 12.80 5.96
N PHE A 230 4.74 13.72 6.21
CA PHE A 230 4.72 15.05 5.59
C PHE A 230 6.02 15.85 5.74
N TYR A 231 6.67 15.80 6.91
CA TYR A 231 7.90 16.56 7.13
C TYR A 231 9.07 16.00 6.32
N ASP A 232 9.21 14.68 6.24
CA ASP A 232 10.22 14.01 5.42
C ASP A 232 9.93 14.21 3.92
N PHE A 233 8.66 14.16 3.55
CA PHE A 233 8.19 14.47 2.20
C PHE A 233 8.62 15.87 1.73
N ILE A 234 8.39 16.90 2.56
CA ILE A 234 8.86 18.26 2.23
C ILE A 234 10.39 18.33 2.23
N ASN A 235 11.05 17.52 3.06
CA ASN A 235 12.50 17.43 3.07
C ASN A 235 13.08 16.91 1.75
N ILE A 236 12.38 16.01 1.03
CA ILE A 236 12.75 15.61 -0.35
C ILE A 236 12.91 16.84 -1.23
N PHE A 237 11.94 17.76 -1.20
CA PHE A 237 12.00 18.98 -2.01
C PHE A 237 13.07 19.96 -1.53
N ASN A 238 13.27 20.10 -0.22
CA ASN A 238 14.33 20.97 0.32
C ASN A 238 15.73 20.53 -0.13
N PHE A 239 15.98 19.21 -0.21
CA PHE A 239 17.27 18.68 -0.62
C PHE A 239 17.43 18.57 -2.13
N ASN A 240 16.38 18.20 -2.86
CA ASN A 240 16.48 17.85 -4.28
C ASN A 240 15.98 18.96 -5.23
N GLY A 241 15.29 19.97 -4.69
CA GLY A 241 14.60 21.02 -5.44
C GLY A 241 13.09 20.77 -5.53
N PHE A 242 12.29 21.83 -5.52
CA PHE A 242 10.84 21.75 -5.69
C PHE A 242 10.48 21.43 -7.16
N PRO A 243 9.29 20.84 -7.41
CA PRO A 243 8.78 20.66 -8.77
C PRO A 243 8.80 21.98 -9.56
N SER A 244 9.23 21.90 -10.83
CA SER A 244 9.32 23.07 -11.71
C SER A 244 9.25 22.66 -13.18
N SER A 245 9.33 23.61 -14.10
CA SER A 245 9.33 23.33 -15.55
C SER A 245 10.50 22.46 -16.01
N THR A 246 11.65 22.51 -15.32
CA THR A 246 12.87 21.73 -15.59
C THR A 246 13.12 20.61 -14.58
N HIS A 247 12.30 20.48 -13.53
CA HIS A 247 12.43 19.42 -12.54
C HIS A 247 11.09 18.70 -12.35
N ALA A 248 10.98 17.54 -13.00
CA ALA A 248 9.84 16.64 -12.87
C ALA A 248 10.00 15.67 -11.69
N TYR A 249 8.88 15.20 -11.17
CA TYR A 249 8.78 14.19 -10.12
C TYR A 249 7.77 13.12 -10.50
N LEU A 250 8.08 11.86 -10.20
CA LEU A 250 7.15 10.74 -10.23
C LEU A 250 7.09 10.14 -8.82
N PHE A 251 5.96 10.26 -8.13
CA PHE A 251 5.72 9.58 -6.87
C PHE A 251 5.01 8.26 -7.14
N ASN A 252 5.68 7.15 -6.81
CA ASN A 252 5.30 5.81 -7.23
C ASN A 252 4.39 5.10 -6.20
N GLY A 253 3.23 5.71 -5.92
CA GLY A 253 2.21 5.18 -5.01
C GLY A 253 2.54 5.32 -3.53
N ASP A 254 1.59 4.91 -2.70
CA ASP A 254 1.69 4.83 -1.24
C ASP A 254 2.05 6.17 -0.60
N PHE A 255 1.22 7.16 -0.91
CA PHE A 255 1.33 8.53 -0.38
C PHE A 255 0.76 8.63 1.03
N VAL A 256 -0.24 7.81 1.33
CA VAL A 256 -1.08 7.87 2.53
C VAL A 256 -0.94 6.61 3.39
N ASP A 257 -1.72 6.59 4.49
CA ASP A 257 -1.73 5.56 5.52
C ASP A 257 -0.44 5.49 6.34
N ARG A 258 -0.54 4.85 7.52
CA ARG A 258 0.54 4.66 8.50
C ARG A 258 0.97 5.95 9.20
N GLY A 259 1.52 6.91 8.46
CA GLY A 259 1.87 8.22 8.97
C GLY A 259 0.64 9.09 9.21
N SER A 260 0.73 9.93 10.24
CA SER A 260 -0.39 10.75 10.75
C SER A 260 -0.58 12.09 10.03
N PHE A 261 0.14 12.31 8.92
CA PHE A 261 0.05 13.53 8.10
C PHE A 261 -0.22 13.18 6.63
N SER A 262 -1.04 12.15 6.40
CA SER A 262 -1.38 11.66 5.05
C SER A 262 -2.17 12.70 4.25
N LEU A 263 -3.07 13.43 4.91
CA LEU A 263 -3.87 14.48 4.27
C LEU A 263 -2.98 15.61 3.73
N GLU A 264 -1.99 16.04 4.50
CA GLU A 264 -1.06 17.09 4.11
C GLU A 264 -0.20 16.65 2.91
N VAL A 265 0.33 15.42 2.94
CA VAL A 265 1.09 14.84 1.80
C VAL A 265 0.24 14.83 0.53
N ILE A 266 -0.95 14.23 0.57
CA ILE A 266 -1.74 14.04 -0.65
C ILE A 266 -2.27 15.36 -1.20
N LEU A 267 -2.65 16.31 -0.35
CA LEU A 267 -3.08 17.64 -0.81
C LEU A 267 -1.92 18.42 -1.43
N THR A 268 -0.71 18.32 -0.89
CA THR A 268 0.47 18.94 -1.49
C THR A 268 0.84 18.31 -2.83
N LEU A 269 0.83 16.97 -2.95
CA LEU A 269 1.02 16.29 -4.22
C LEU A 269 -0.04 16.69 -5.25
N PHE A 270 -1.31 16.71 -4.87
CA PHE A 270 -2.38 17.10 -5.78
C PHE A 270 -2.29 18.57 -6.20
N ALA A 271 -1.91 19.47 -5.30
CA ALA A 271 -1.77 20.87 -5.66
C ALA A 271 -0.58 21.09 -6.62
N TYR A 272 0.56 20.43 -6.41
CA TYR A 272 1.65 20.45 -7.39
C TYR A 272 1.27 19.77 -8.71
N LYS A 273 0.38 18.76 -8.70
CA LYS A 273 -0.15 18.18 -9.95
C LYS A 273 -0.97 19.20 -10.73
N CYS A 274 -1.75 20.03 -10.04
CA CYS A 274 -2.50 21.12 -10.66
C CYS A 274 -1.58 22.20 -11.26
N VAL A 275 -0.50 22.55 -10.56
CA VAL A 275 0.47 23.56 -11.03
C VAL A 275 1.33 23.02 -12.19
N PHE A 276 1.79 21.78 -12.09
CA PHE A 276 2.69 21.16 -13.05
C PHE A 276 2.14 19.83 -13.59
N PRO A 277 1.05 19.84 -14.39
CA PRO A 277 0.37 18.64 -14.85
C PRO A 277 1.27 17.72 -15.69
N ASP A 278 2.27 18.26 -16.39
CA ASP A 278 3.18 17.49 -17.23
C ASP A 278 4.57 17.28 -16.59
N ARG A 279 4.71 17.62 -15.29
CA ARG A 279 5.97 17.45 -14.54
C ARG A 279 5.80 16.75 -13.21
N LEU A 280 4.60 16.75 -12.61
CA LEU A 280 4.29 15.92 -11.45
C LEU A 280 3.45 14.71 -11.89
N PHE A 281 4.00 13.52 -11.70
CA PHE A 281 3.37 12.25 -12.03
C PHE A 281 3.08 11.47 -10.75
N LEU A 282 1.92 10.79 -10.72
CA LEU A 282 1.44 10.05 -9.57
C LEU A 282 1.01 8.66 -10.06
N ALA A 283 1.66 7.61 -9.56
CA ALA A 283 1.19 6.25 -9.75
C ALA A 283 0.30 5.82 -8.57
N ARG A 284 -0.66 4.94 -8.82
CA ARG A 284 -1.44 4.30 -7.76
C ARG A 284 -0.56 3.29 -7.03
N GLY A 285 -0.56 3.31 -5.70
CA GLY A 285 -0.05 2.25 -4.84
C GLY A 285 -1.16 1.39 -4.26
N ASN A 286 -0.82 0.37 -3.48
CA ASN A 286 -1.83 -0.46 -2.82
C ASN A 286 -2.53 0.27 -1.67
N HIS A 287 -1.91 1.30 -1.09
CA HIS A 287 -2.53 2.15 -0.08
C HIS A 287 -3.45 3.24 -0.64
N GLU A 288 -3.50 3.48 -1.95
CA GLU A 288 -4.56 4.27 -2.58
C GLU A 288 -5.81 3.41 -2.87
N THR A 289 -6.25 2.65 -1.85
CA THR A 289 -7.41 1.75 -1.89
C THR A 289 -8.23 1.81 -0.61
N ASP A 290 -9.55 1.61 -0.72
CA ASP A 290 -10.46 1.74 0.41
C ASP A 290 -10.17 0.73 1.52
N ASN A 291 -9.82 -0.50 1.14
CA ASN A 291 -9.53 -1.55 2.11
C ASN A 291 -8.33 -1.19 2.98
N MET A 292 -7.28 -0.61 2.39
CA MET A 292 -6.10 -0.19 3.14
C MET A 292 -6.42 1.05 3.98
N ASN A 293 -7.08 2.06 3.40
CA ASN A 293 -7.40 3.31 4.11
C ASN A 293 -8.31 3.09 5.33
N LYS A 294 -9.22 2.11 5.26
CA LYS A 294 -10.10 1.69 6.37
C LYS A 294 -9.32 1.10 7.55
N VAL A 295 -8.16 0.48 7.30
CA VAL A 295 -7.35 -0.24 8.29
C VAL A 295 -6.20 0.62 8.80
N TYR A 296 -5.54 1.36 7.91
CA TYR A 296 -4.21 1.93 8.15
C TYR A 296 -4.19 3.44 8.36
N GLY A 297 -5.36 4.10 8.37
CA GLY A 297 -5.53 5.39 9.04
C GLY A 297 -6.06 6.52 8.18
N PHE A 298 -5.87 6.50 6.86
CA PHE A 298 -6.23 7.64 6.00
C PHE A 298 -7.74 7.94 6.04
N GLU A 299 -8.60 6.91 6.05
CA GLU A 299 -10.05 7.12 6.21
C GLU A 299 -10.37 7.87 7.51
N GLY A 300 -9.74 7.45 8.62
CA GLY A 300 -9.91 8.07 9.93
C GLY A 300 -9.39 9.50 9.97
N GLU A 301 -8.21 9.74 9.39
CA GLU A 301 -7.57 11.06 9.33
C GLU A 301 -8.43 12.08 8.56
N VAL A 302 -8.91 11.71 7.37
CA VAL A 302 -9.74 12.60 6.53
C VAL A 302 -11.06 12.92 7.23
N LYS A 303 -11.70 11.95 7.88
CA LYS A 303 -12.96 12.18 8.61
C LYS A 303 -12.76 13.08 9.83
N ALA A 304 -11.64 12.92 10.54
CA ALA A 304 -11.31 13.76 11.69
C ALA A 304 -10.97 15.20 11.28
N LYS A 305 -10.21 15.38 10.19
CA LYS A 305 -9.78 16.70 9.72
C LYS A 305 -10.85 17.42 8.89
N TYR A 306 -11.68 16.67 8.16
CA TYR A 306 -12.75 17.19 7.29
C TYR A 306 -14.08 16.44 7.47
N SER A 307 -14.36 15.45 6.63
CA SER A 307 -15.68 14.79 6.58
C SER A 307 -15.64 13.48 5.80
N GLU A 308 -16.70 12.68 5.97
CA GLU A 308 -16.97 11.48 5.16
C GLU A 308 -16.99 11.78 3.66
N VAL A 309 -17.61 12.90 3.28
CA VAL A 309 -17.76 13.33 1.87
C VAL A 309 -16.39 13.57 1.24
N MET A 310 -15.47 14.19 1.99
CA MET A 310 -14.09 14.41 1.54
C MET A 310 -13.36 13.08 1.29
N PHE A 311 -13.50 12.11 2.20
CA PHE A 311 -12.87 10.80 2.05
C PHE A 311 -13.39 10.07 0.80
N LYS A 312 -14.71 10.07 0.57
CA LYS A 312 -15.27 9.42 -0.62
C LYS A 312 -14.81 10.09 -1.92
N LEU A 313 -14.57 11.40 -1.92
CA LEU A 313 -13.98 12.09 -3.07
C LEU A 313 -12.51 11.68 -3.28
N PHE A 314 -11.73 11.52 -2.22
CA PHE A 314 -10.38 10.95 -2.32
C PHE A 314 -10.40 9.53 -2.88
N SER A 315 -11.27 8.65 -2.37
CA SER A 315 -11.46 7.29 -2.88
C SER A 315 -11.75 7.29 -4.39
N ASP A 316 -12.71 8.09 -4.85
CA ASP A 316 -13.02 8.20 -6.27
C ASP A 316 -11.84 8.75 -7.10
N THR A 317 -11.07 9.65 -6.54
CA THR A 317 -9.86 10.20 -7.19
C THR A 317 -8.73 9.17 -7.26
N PHE A 318 -8.51 8.40 -6.20
CA PHE A 318 -7.55 7.30 -6.16
C PHE A 318 -7.89 6.19 -7.14
N ASN A 319 -9.18 5.92 -7.35
CA ASN A 319 -9.64 4.97 -8.36
C ASN A 319 -9.23 5.36 -9.79
N ALA A 320 -9.02 6.65 -10.04
CA ALA A 320 -8.61 7.17 -11.33
C ALA A 320 -7.08 7.28 -11.52
N LEU A 321 -6.27 7.07 -10.49
CA LEU A 321 -4.81 7.18 -10.60
C LEU A 321 -4.23 6.18 -11.62
N PRO A 322 -3.28 6.60 -12.47
CA PRO A 322 -2.54 5.70 -13.38
C PRO A 322 -1.85 4.57 -12.63
N LEU A 323 -1.73 3.40 -13.27
CA LEU A 323 -1.15 2.20 -12.66
C LEU A 323 0.35 2.05 -12.95
N ALA A 324 0.83 2.65 -14.03
CA ALA A 324 2.21 2.51 -14.49
C ALA A 324 2.69 3.74 -15.25
N HIS A 325 3.99 3.92 -15.31
CA HIS A 325 4.65 4.94 -16.12
C HIS A 325 5.81 4.34 -16.91
N VAL A 326 6.06 4.82 -18.13
CA VAL A 326 7.24 4.43 -18.92
C VAL A 326 8.07 5.66 -19.24
N ILE A 327 9.25 5.74 -18.66
CA ILE A 327 10.18 6.87 -18.83
C ILE A 327 11.04 6.60 -20.07
N GLU A 328 11.08 7.56 -20.99
CA GLU A 328 11.90 7.53 -22.22
C GLU A 328 11.75 6.24 -23.04
N ASN A 329 10.58 5.60 -23.01
CA ASN A 329 10.30 4.31 -23.64
C ASN A 329 11.22 3.16 -23.18
N LYS A 330 11.94 3.32 -22.06
CA LYS A 330 13.00 2.41 -21.61
C LYS A 330 12.86 1.93 -20.18
N ILE A 331 12.25 2.71 -19.30
CA ILE A 331 12.16 2.34 -17.88
C ILE A 331 10.69 2.25 -17.49
N LEU A 332 10.23 1.06 -17.12
CA LEU A 332 8.90 0.87 -16.55
C LEU A 332 8.94 1.20 -15.06
N VAL A 333 7.98 1.98 -14.58
CA VAL A 333 7.78 2.30 -13.18
C VAL A 333 6.37 1.86 -12.75
N VAL A 334 6.31 1.01 -11.73
CA VAL A 334 5.06 0.48 -11.13
C VAL A 334 5.24 0.42 -9.62
N HIS A 335 4.18 0.53 -8.83
CA HIS A 335 4.33 0.50 -7.37
C HIS A 335 4.79 -0.89 -6.86
N GLY A 336 4.00 -1.92 -7.18
CA GLY A 336 4.22 -3.32 -6.83
C GLY A 336 5.23 -3.98 -7.76
N GLY A 337 4.79 -4.70 -8.79
CA GLY A 337 5.75 -5.40 -9.64
C GLY A 337 5.16 -6.09 -10.85
N LEU A 338 5.77 -7.21 -11.24
CA LEU A 338 5.42 -7.95 -12.44
C LEU A 338 4.37 -9.04 -12.17
N PHE A 339 4.07 -9.78 -13.21
CA PHE A 339 2.85 -10.54 -13.35
C PHE A 339 3.01 -12.03 -13.08
N SER A 340 1.91 -12.67 -12.67
CA SER A 340 1.83 -14.12 -12.45
C SER A 340 1.93 -14.94 -13.73
N ARG A 341 1.76 -14.31 -14.90
CA ARG A 341 1.85 -14.94 -16.23
C ARG A 341 2.87 -14.24 -17.12
N ASP A 342 3.46 -15.02 -18.03
CA ASP A 342 4.31 -14.48 -19.09
C ASP A 342 3.48 -13.86 -20.21
N GLY A 343 4.14 -13.15 -21.12
CA GLY A 343 3.49 -12.61 -22.32
C GLY A 343 2.84 -11.24 -22.16
N VAL A 344 2.75 -10.71 -20.94
CA VAL A 344 2.18 -9.38 -20.70
C VAL A 344 2.99 -8.29 -21.40
N THR A 345 2.28 -7.40 -22.07
CA THR A 345 2.83 -6.27 -22.83
C THR A 345 2.47 -4.94 -22.20
N LEU A 346 3.16 -3.87 -22.59
CA LEU A 346 2.77 -2.49 -22.21
C LEU A 346 1.37 -2.13 -22.70
N ASP A 347 0.93 -2.69 -23.83
CA ASP A 347 -0.42 -2.47 -24.37
C ASP A 347 -1.50 -3.14 -23.48
N ASP A 348 -1.21 -4.31 -22.92
CA ASP A 348 -2.09 -4.95 -21.93
C ASP A 348 -2.29 -4.06 -20.70
N ILE A 349 -1.22 -3.38 -20.23
CA ILE A 349 -1.29 -2.44 -19.10
C ILE A 349 -2.11 -1.20 -19.48
N ARG A 350 -1.89 -0.62 -20.67
CA ARG A 350 -2.66 0.53 -21.17
C ARG A 350 -4.16 0.23 -21.25
N LYS A 351 -4.53 -1.01 -21.58
CA LYS A 351 -5.91 -1.49 -21.73
C LYS A 351 -6.63 -1.83 -20.42
N ILE A 352 -5.95 -1.79 -19.27
CA ILE A 352 -6.60 -2.04 -17.98
C ILE A 352 -7.64 -0.95 -17.73
N ASP A 353 -8.92 -1.33 -17.65
CA ASP A 353 -10.01 -0.42 -17.30
C ASP A 353 -10.08 -0.20 -15.78
N ARG A 354 -9.16 0.64 -15.28
CA ARG A 354 -9.09 0.97 -13.85
C ARG A 354 -10.33 1.70 -13.33
N LEU A 355 -11.08 2.37 -14.21
CA LEU A 355 -12.28 3.13 -13.83
C LEU A 355 -13.48 2.21 -13.62
N ALA A 356 -13.63 1.17 -14.45
CA ALA A 356 -14.70 0.18 -14.29
C ALA A 356 -14.54 -0.66 -13.02
N HIS A 357 -13.31 -1.02 -12.64
CA HIS A 357 -13.07 -1.81 -11.43
C HIS A 357 -13.22 -1.00 -10.14
N ARG A 358 -13.01 0.33 -10.19
CA ARG A 358 -12.92 1.25 -9.04
C ARG A 358 -11.81 0.81 -8.06
N GLN A 359 -12.04 -0.24 -7.28
CA GLN A 359 -11.06 -0.89 -6.40
C GLN A 359 -10.31 -2.01 -7.13
N PRO A 360 -9.03 -2.26 -6.81
CA PRO A 360 -8.31 -3.37 -7.43
C PRO A 360 -8.92 -4.72 -7.06
N PRO A 361 -9.03 -5.66 -8.03
CA PRO A 361 -9.42 -7.03 -7.75
C PRO A 361 -8.37 -7.77 -6.90
N ASN A 362 -8.72 -8.97 -6.42
CA ASN A 362 -7.80 -9.82 -5.66
C ASN A 362 -6.78 -10.57 -6.54
N GLU A 363 -6.92 -10.50 -7.87
CA GLU A 363 -6.07 -11.18 -8.85
C GLU A 363 -6.03 -10.39 -10.18
N GLY A 364 -5.10 -10.75 -11.06
CA GLY A 364 -4.96 -10.14 -12.38
C GLY A 364 -4.04 -8.92 -12.42
N LEU A 365 -3.90 -8.33 -13.62
CA LEU A 365 -2.82 -7.36 -13.90
C LEU A 365 -2.85 -6.13 -12.97
N MET A 366 -4.04 -5.56 -12.72
CA MET A 366 -4.18 -4.41 -11.83
C MET A 366 -3.76 -4.74 -10.39
N CYS A 367 -4.08 -5.95 -9.92
CA CYS A 367 -3.68 -6.41 -8.59
C CYS A 367 -2.15 -6.56 -8.51
N GLU A 368 -1.56 -7.26 -9.48
CA GLU A 368 -0.14 -7.59 -9.50
C GLU A 368 0.76 -6.36 -9.65
N LEU A 369 0.32 -5.35 -10.42
CA LEU A 369 1.00 -4.05 -10.53
C LEU A 369 1.12 -3.32 -9.19
N LEU A 370 0.22 -3.58 -8.25
CA LEU A 370 0.17 -2.91 -6.95
C LEU A 370 0.75 -3.76 -5.81
N TRP A 371 0.81 -5.09 -5.95
CA TRP A 371 1.08 -6.00 -4.81
C TRP A 371 2.23 -6.98 -4.99
N SER A 372 2.71 -7.21 -6.23
CA SER A 372 3.76 -8.21 -6.47
C SER A 372 5.12 -7.73 -5.98
N ASP A 373 5.97 -8.64 -5.51
CA ASP A 373 7.33 -8.37 -5.03
C ASP A 373 8.38 -9.16 -5.83
N PRO A 374 9.62 -8.66 -5.99
CA PRO A 374 10.72 -9.47 -6.50
C PRO A 374 11.09 -10.61 -5.54
N GLN A 375 11.69 -11.67 -6.08
CA GLN A 375 12.34 -12.74 -5.31
C GLN A 375 13.71 -13.06 -5.91
N PRO A 376 14.70 -13.47 -5.08
CA PRO A 376 16.05 -13.77 -5.58
C PRO A 376 16.09 -14.99 -6.51
N GLU A 377 15.25 -15.99 -6.25
CA GLU A 377 15.24 -17.24 -7.01
C GLU A 377 14.49 -17.11 -8.34
N PRO A 378 14.94 -17.76 -9.42
CA PRO A 378 14.20 -17.82 -10.68
C PRO A 378 12.78 -18.39 -10.53
N GLY A 379 11.90 -17.99 -11.43
CA GLY A 379 10.51 -18.42 -11.50
C GLY A 379 9.56 -17.52 -10.74
N ARG A 380 8.50 -18.11 -10.18
CA ARG A 380 7.44 -17.41 -9.44
C ARG A 380 7.14 -18.12 -8.14
N GLY A 381 6.84 -17.35 -7.11
CA GLY A 381 6.49 -17.83 -5.78
C GLY A 381 5.17 -17.24 -5.29
N ALA A 382 4.57 -17.87 -4.29
CA ALA A 382 3.41 -17.30 -3.61
C ALA A 382 3.81 -15.99 -2.91
N SER A 383 2.99 -14.95 -3.04
CA SER A 383 3.28 -13.68 -2.36
C SER A 383 3.32 -13.86 -0.84
N LYS A 384 4.40 -13.36 -0.22
CA LYS A 384 4.50 -13.23 1.24
C LYS A 384 3.40 -12.35 1.83
N ARG A 385 2.75 -11.51 1.02
CA ARG A 385 1.62 -10.66 1.39
C ARG A 385 0.28 -11.38 1.27
N GLY A 386 0.22 -12.53 0.59
CA GLY A 386 -1.04 -13.27 0.39
C GLY A 386 -1.98 -12.63 -0.65
N VAL A 387 -1.46 -11.67 -1.43
CA VAL A 387 -2.03 -11.01 -2.60
C VAL A 387 -0.88 -10.67 -3.55
N GLY A 388 -1.08 -10.79 -4.87
CA GLY A 388 -0.02 -10.67 -5.86
C GLY A 388 0.86 -11.93 -5.97
N VAL A 389 2.02 -11.80 -6.61
CA VAL A 389 2.98 -12.90 -6.82
C VAL A 389 4.40 -12.45 -6.45
N GLN A 390 5.27 -13.41 -6.11
CA GLN A 390 6.70 -13.17 -6.16
C GLN A 390 7.27 -13.53 -7.53
N PHE A 391 8.15 -12.69 -8.10
CA PHE A 391 8.72 -12.91 -9.43
C PHE A 391 10.25 -12.86 -9.41
N GLY A 392 10.89 -13.81 -10.08
CA GLY A 392 12.34 -13.96 -10.14
C GLY A 392 13.03 -13.12 -11.23
N PRO A 393 14.37 -13.18 -11.30
CA PRO A 393 15.18 -12.47 -12.28
C PRO A 393 14.87 -12.84 -13.74
N ASP A 394 14.53 -14.10 -14.00
CA ASP A 394 14.10 -14.60 -15.31
C ASP A 394 12.79 -13.97 -15.78
N VAL A 395 11.82 -13.77 -14.87
CA VAL A 395 10.56 -13.09 -15.17
C VAL A 395 10.79 -11.62 -15.52
N THR A 396 11.62 -10.93 -14.73
CA THR A 396 12.01 -9.54 -15.03
C THR A 396 12.69 -9.42 -16.38
N LYS A 397 13.69 -10.24 -16.64
CA LYS A 397 14.42 -10.24 -17.91
C LYS A 397 13.48 -10.47 -19.09
N ALA A 398 12.65 -11.52 -19.04
CA ALA A 398 11.75 -11.86 -20.13
C ALA A 398 10.69 -10.77 -20.41
N PHE A 399 10.19 -10.10 -19.37
CA PHE A 399 9.26 -8.99 -19.53
C PHE A 399 9.93 -7.77 -20.18
N LEU A 400 11.12 -7.39 -19.71
CA LEU A 400 11.86 -6.24 -20.24
C LEU A 400 12.25 -6.46 -21.71
N GLU A 401 12.79 -7.64 -22.05
CA GLU A 401 13.16 -8.00 -23.43
C GLU A 401 11.95 -7.95 -24.37
N ARG A 402 10.81 -8.52 -23.97
CA ARG A 402 9.57 -8.51 -24.76
C ARG A 402 9.07 -7.09 -25.05
N ASN A 403 9.25 -6.17 -24.10
CA ASN A 403 8.71 -4.82 -24.18
C ASN A 403 9.76 -3.77 -24.60
N ASN A 404 10.97 -4.20 -25.00
CA ASN A 404 12.10 -3.32 -25.37
C ASN A 404 12.48 -2.31 -24.26
N LEU A 405 12.37 -2.75 -23.01
CA LEU A 405 12.72 -1.97 -21.83
C LEU A 405 14.11 -2.37 -21.30
N ASP A 406 14.74 -1.44 -20.60
CA ASP A 406 16.07 -1.63 -20.04
C ASP A 406 16.01 -1.95 -18.53
N MET A 407 14.99 -1.44 -17.82
CA MET A 407 14.88 -1.49 -16.36
C MET A 407 13.42 -1.42 -15.87
N LEU A 408 13.17 -2.06 -14.73
CA LEU A 408 11.99 -1.90 -13.89
C LEU A 408 12.38 -1.10 -12.63
N ILE A 409 11.66 -0.02 -12.33
CA ILE A 409 11.69 0.66 -11.04
C ILE A 409 10.37 0.37 -10.31
N ARG A 410 10.47 0.03 -9.01
CA ARG A 410 9.33 -0.22 -8.15
C ARG A 410 9.54 0.27 -6.72
N SER A 411 8.53 0.16 -5.85
CA SER A 411 8.59 0.66 -4.47
C SER A 411 8.11 -0.41 -3.46
N HIS A 412 7.05 -0.17 -2.68
CA HIS A 412 6.24 -1.17 -1.93
C HIS A 412 6.94 -1.98 -0.81
N GLU A 413 8.27 -2.04 -0.81
CA GLU A 413 9.09 -2.70 0.21
C GLU A 413 10.05 -1.72 0.83
N VAL A 414 9.98 -1.61 2.16
CA VAL A 414 10.99 -0.91 2.95
C VAL A 414 12.35 -1.56 2.72
N LYS A 415 13.36 -0.74 2.40
CA LYS A 415 14.77 -1.15 2.28
C LYS A 415 15.60 -0.32 3.26
N GLU A 416 16.61 -0.94 3.85
CA GLU A 416 17.45 -0.33 4.89
C GLU A 416 18.10 0.97 4.41
N ASP A 417 18.71 0.95 3.22
CA ASP A 417 19.35 2.11 2.59
C ASP A 417 18.38 2.97 1.75
N GLY A 418 17.06 2.72 1.85
CA GLY A 418 16.03 3.40 1.06
C GLY A 418 15.96 2.94 -0.41
N TYR A 419 16.86 2.08 -0.87
CA TYR A 419 16.79 1.44 -2.18
C TYR A 419 17.49 0.08 -2.19
N VAL A 420 17.23 -0.73 -3.22
CA VAL A 420 18.06 -1.91 -3.55
C VAL A 420 18.01 -2.18 -5.05
N ILE A 421 19.09 -2.73 -5.59
CA ILE A 421 19.22 -3.14 -6.98
C ILE A 421 19.26 -4.67 -7.02
N GLU A 422 18.25 -5.27 -7.64
CA GLU A 422 18.03 -6.71 -7.71
C GLU A 422 17.97 -7.16 -9.18
N HIS A 423 17.92 -8.49 -9.39
CA HIS A 423 17.76 -9.12 -10.71
C HIS A 423 18.78 -8.62 -11.75
N ASP A 424 20.07 -8.74 -11.42
CA ASP A 424 21.18 -8.36 -12.32
C ASP A 424 21.13 -6.91 -12.80
N GLY A 425 20.67 -5.99 -11.94
CA GLY A 425 20.56 -4.57 -12.25
C GLY A 425 19.29 -4.18 -13.01
N LYS A 426 18.34 -5.11 -13.16
CA LYS A 426 17.11 -4.90 -13.94
C LYS A 426 15.89 -4.54 -13.12
N CYS A 427 15.89 -4.80 -11.81
CA CYS A 427 14.79 -4.44 -10.91
C CYS A 427 15.33 -3.56 -9.77
N VAL A 428 14.90 -2.31 -9.72
CA VAL A 428 15.28 -1.35 -8.67
C VAL A 428 14.09 -1.13 -7.76
N THR A 429 14.26 -1.32 -6.46
CA THR A 429 13.29 -0.88 -5.46
C THR A 429 13.74 0.46 -4.88
N VAL A 430 12.86 1.46 -4.83
CA VAL A 430 13.08 2.76 -4.17
C VAL A 430 12.00 3.00 -3.12
N PHE A 431 12.38 3.51 -1.95
CA PHE A 431 11.50 3.77 -0.82
C PHE A 431 11.83 5.14 -0.21
N SER A 432 10.84 5.98 0.03
CA SER A 432 11.03 7.40 0.35
C SER A 432 10.46 7.82 1.72
N ALA A 433 10.17 6.85 2.59
CA ALA A 433 9.72 7.06 3.96
C ALA A 433 10.85 6.63 4.94
N PRO A 434 11.75 7.55 5.33
CA PRO A 434 12.84 7.21 6.25
C PRO A 434 12.32 6.89 7.66
N ASN A 435 13.02 6.02 8.40
CA ASN A 435 12.67 5.64 9.78
C ASN A 435 11.22 5.16 9.94
N TYR A 436 10.79 4.29 9.03
CA TYR A 436 9.40 3.82 8.92
C TYR A 436 8.94 2.87 10.05
N TRP A 437 9.86 2.17 10.73
CA TRP A 437 9.54 1.10 11.70
C TRP A 437 9.39 1.55 13.15
#